data_AF-A0A9D7D9V2-F1
#
_entry.id   AF-A0A9D7D9V2-F1
#
_cell.length_a   1.000
_cell.length_b   1.000
_cell.length_c   1.000
_cell.angle_alpha   90.00
_cell.angle_beta   90.00
_cell.angle_gamma   90.00
#
_symmetry.space_group_name_H-M   'P 1'
#
loop_
_entity.id
_entity.type
_entity.pdbx_description
1 polymer ?
#
loop_
_entity_poly.entity_id
_entity_poly.type
_entity_poly.pdbx_seq_one_letter_code
_entity_poly.pdbx_strand_id
1 'polypeptide(L)'
;MRYGVAQDDAEALARIAAPNMIIDDASHDYATTRRTFELLFPRLARGEKYVIEDWGWGHWPNWGDKWADMPLLSNLIIELTIATASSSEWIERLEADFRTAIVTRGKMKGPLSLDALWNVRGRSPSLEPAPMIEAPAPPPSFRARLAAVFLPPKT
;
A
#
# COMPACT_ATOMS: atom_id res chain seq x y z
N MET A 1 3.57 -20.62 0.77
CA MET A 1 4.60 -20.22 -0.22
C MET A 1 4.51 -21.16 -1.42
N ARG A 2 4.43 -20.65 -2.64
CA ARG A 2 4.29 -21.45 -3.87
C ARG A 2 5.62 -21.81 -4.54
N TYR A 3 6.65 -20.97 -4.35
CA TYR A 3 7.95 -21.09 -5.03
C TYR A 3 9.14 -21.18 -4.06
N GLY A 4 8.89 -21.56 -2.80
CA GLY A 4 9.94 -21.69 -1.78
C GLY A 4 10.53 -20.39 -1.25
N VAL A 5 10.02 -19.23 -1.69
CA VAL A 5 10.43 -17.89 -1.25
C VAL A 5 9.19 -17.08 -0.86
N ALA A 6 9.27 -16.34 0.25
CA ALA A 6 8.22 -15.42 0.68
C ALA A 6 8.26 -14.13 -0.15
N GLN A 7 7.10 -13.52 -0.40
CA GLN A 7 7.01 -12.27 -1.19
C GLN A 7 7.81 -11.13 -0.52
N ASP A 8 7.86 -11.10 0.81
CA ASP A 8 8.51 -10.09 1.64
C ASP A 8 9.91 -10.51 2.16
N ASP A 9 10.50 -11.57 1.60
CA ASP A 9 11.86 -12.02 1.97
C ASP A 9 12.91 -10.98 1.55
N ALA A 10 13.39 -10.20 2.52
CA ALA A 10 14.33 -9.13 2.28
C ALA A 10 15.65 -9.60 1.65
N GLU A 11 16.15 -10.78 2.00
CA GLU A 11 17.40 -11.30 1.44
C GLU A 11 17.22 -11.77 0.00
N ALA A 12 16.10 -12.40 -0.31
CA ALA A 12 15.76 -12.79 -1.68
C ALA A 12 15.55 -11.54 -2.54
N LEU A 13 14.79 -10.57 -2.06
CA LEU A 13 14.49 -9.32 -2.77
C LEU A 13 15.74 -8.48 -3.02
N ALA A 14 16.70 -8.46 -2.09
CA ALA A 14 17.97 -7.75 -2.28
C ALA A 14 18.82 -8.29 -3.44
N ARG A 15 18.63 -9.56 -3.82
CA ARG A 15 19.37 -10.20 -4.92
C ARG A 15 18.82 -9.87 -6.32
N ILE A 16 17.61 -9.35 -6.42
CA ILE A 16 17.01 -8.94 -7.70
C ILE A 16 17.86 -7.77 -8.25
N ALA A 17 18.28 -7.80 -9.52
CA ALA A 17 18.99 -6.67 -10.13
C ALA A 17 18.12 -5.40 -10.15
N ALA A 18 18.72 -4.20 -10.22
CA ALA A 18 17.97 -2.93 -10.19
C ALA A 18 16.88 -2.91 -11.28
N PRO A 19 15.59 -3.07 -10.91
CA PRO A 19 14.53 -3.20 -11.88
C PRO A 19 14.17 -1.81 -12.42
N ASN A 20 13.70 -1.75 -13.66
CA ASN A 20 13.15 -0.52 -14.25
C ASN A 20 11.63 -0.39 -14.08
N MET A 21 11.01 -1.46 -13.61
CA MET A 21 9.59 -1.55 -13.27
C MET A 21 9.38 -2.72 -12.32
N ILE A 22 8.45 -2.58 -11.39
CA ILE A 22 8.03 -3.66 -10.50
C ILE A 22 6.52 -3.84 -10.66
N ILE A 23 6.08 -5.10 -10.71
CA ILE A 23 4.66 -5.48 -10.70
C ILE A 23 4.47 -6.43 -9.52
N ASP A 24 3.65 -6.00 -8.56
CA ASP A 24 3.23 -6.77 -7.39
C ASP A 24 1.84 -7.35 -7.67
N ASP A 25 1.86 -8.58 -8.21
CA ASP A 25 0.69 -9.43 -8.47
C ASP A 25 0.89 -10.76 -7.73
N ALA A 26 0.83 -10.70 -6.40
CA ALA A 26 1.26 -11.79 -5.55
C ALA A 26 0.19 -12.22 -4.52
N SER A 27 0.41 -11.99 -3.24
CA SER A 27 -0.48 -12.51 -2.19
C SER A 27 -1.81 -11.77 -2.08
N HIS A 28 -1.81 -10.49 -2.50
CA HIS A 28 -2.82 -9.47 -2.20
C HIS A 28 -3.05 -9.21 -0.70
N ASP A 29 -2.12 -9.68 0.15
CA ASP A 29 -2.09 -9.41 1.58
C ASP A 29 -1.48 -8.04 1.85
N TYR A 30 -2.17 -7.23 2.66
CA TYR A 30 -1.77 -5.86 2.95
C TYR A 30 -0.36 -5.76 3.55
N ALA A 31 -0.05 -6.54 4.59
CA ALA A 31 1.21 -6.40 5.31
C ALA A 31 2.40 -6.80 4.44
N THR A 32 2.24 -7.89 3.69
CA THR A 32 3.26 -8.43 2.79
C THR A 32 3.52 -7.50 1.61
N THR A 33 2.46 -6.98 0.95
CA THR A 33 2.60 -6.02 -0.15
C THR A 33 3.20 -4.69 0.34
N ARG A 34 2.76 -4.16 1.48
CA ARG A 34 3.35 -2.94 2.08
C ARG A 34 4.84 -3.12 2.34
N ARG A 35 5.24 -4.26 2.92
CA ARG A 35 6.64 -4.55 3.20
C ARG A 35 7.48 -4.67 1.93
N THR A 36 6.95 -5.35 0.92
CA THR A 36 7.58 -5.51 -0.41
C THR A 36 7.79 -4.16 -1.08
N PHE A 37 6.79 -3.28 -1.01
CA PHE A 37 6.86 -1.92 -1.51
C PHE A 37 8.01 -1.13 -0.83
N GLU A 38 8.08 -1.12 0.50
CA GLU A 38 9.15 -0.41 1.23
C GLU A 38 10.55 -0.96 0.91
N LEU A 39 10.68 -2.26 0.60
CA LEU A 39 11.95 -2.89 0.22
C LEU A 39 12.38 -2.57 -1.21
N LEU A 40 11.47 -2.64 -2.17
CA LEU A 40 11.82 -2.58 -3.59
C LEU A 40 11.61 -1.20 -4.22
N PHE A 41 10.60 -0.44 -3.79
CA PHE A 41 10.33 0.89 -4.35
C PHE A 41 11.54 1.84 -4.28
N PRO A 42 12.33 1.87 -3.19
CA PRO A 42 13.52 2.72 -3.15
C PRO A 42 14.60 2.38 -4.18
N ARG A 43 14.55 1.15 -4.74
CA ARG A 43 15.52 0.63 -5.71
C ARG A 43 15.23 1.08 -7.14
N LEU A 44 14.02 1.56 -7.40
CA LEU A 44 13.64 2.19 -8.66
C LEU A 44 14.38 3.52 -8.82
N ALA A 45 14.79 3.82 -10.05
CA ALA A 45 15.25 5.14 -10.44
C ALA A 45 14.07 6.13 -10.53
N ARG A 46 14.38 7.43 -10.49
CA ARG A 46 13.36 8.49 -10.65
C ARG A 46 12.55 8.27 -11.93
N GLY A 47 11.23 8.34 -11.82
CA GLY A 47 10.29 8.18 -12.94
C GLY A 47 9.90 6.73 -13.27
N GLU A 48 10.61 5.75 -12.71
CA GLU A 48 10.25 4.34 -12.82
C GLU A 48 9.06 3.99 -11.92
N LYS A 49 8.42 2.85 -12.19
CA LYS A 49 7.08 2.55 -11.69
C LYS A 49 7.03 1.27 -10.86
N TYR A 50 6.25 1.34 -9.80
CA TYR A 50 5.80 0.17 -9.04
C TYR A 50 4.29 0.04 -9.24
N VAL A 51 3.86 -1.13 -9.67
CA VAL A 51 2.47 -1.44 -9.96
C VAL A 51 1.97 -2.41 -8.90
N ILE A 52 0.82 -2.12 -8.31
CA ILE A 52 0.10 -3.00 -7.38
C ILE A 52 -1.17 -3.45 -8.11
N GLU A 53 -1.27 -4.75 -8.39
CA GLU A 53 -2.43 -5.36 -9.02
C GLU A 53 -3.46 -5.79 -7.97
N ASP A 54 -4.71 -5.86 -8.43
CA ASP A 54 -5.88 -6.29 -7.68
C ASP A 54 -6.08 -5.66 -6.31
N TRP A 55 -5.66 -4.41 -6.11
CA TRP A 55 -5.78 -3.74 -4.81
C TRP A 55 -7.23 -3.56 -4.35
N GLY A 56 -8.17 -3.53 -5.30
CA GLY A 56 -9.60 -3.40 -5.07
C GLY A 56 -10.29 -4.69 -4.60
N TRP A 57 -9.57 -5.81 -4.50
CA TRP A 57 -10.14 -7.15 -4.30
C TRP A 57 -11.18 -7.24 -3.16
N GLY A 58 -10.94 -6.55 -2.05
CA GLY A 58 -11.83 -6.58 -0.88
C GLY A 58 -13.20 -5.91 -1.12
N HIS A 59 -13.32 -5.17 -2.22
CA HIS A 59 -14.53 -4.46 -2.61
C HIS A 59 -15.25 -5.15 -3.78
N TRP A 60 -14.65 -6.18 -4.37
CA TRP A 60 -15.20 -6.87 -5.52
C TRP A 60 -16.08 -8.06 -5.10
N PRO A 61 -17.14 -8.36 -5.84
CA PRO A 61 -17.93 -9.55 -5.58
C PRO A 61 -17.09 -10.81 -5.81
N ASN A 62 -17.25 -11.80 -4.93
CA ASN A 62 -16.76 -13.17 -5.09
C ASN A 62 -15.23 -13.38 -5.17
N TRP A 63 -14.40 -12.46 -4.67
CA TRP A 63 -12.94 -12.67 -4.64
C TRP A 63 -12.48 -13.74 -3.61
N GLY A 64 -13.31 -14.01 -2.60
CA GLY A 64 -13.06 -15.02 -1.56
C GLY A 64 -12.78 -14.41 -0.19
N ASP A 65 -12.77 -15.27 0.83
CA ASP A 65 -12.67 -14.94 2.26
C ASP A 65 -11.25 -15.04 2.82
N LYS A 66 -10.27 -15.44 2.01
CA LYS A 66 -8.89 -15.73 2.42
C LYS A 66 -8.24 -14.65 3.29
N TRP A 67 -8.59 -13.39 3.07
CA TRP A 67 -8.08 -12.22 3.79
C TRP A 67 -9.20 -11.37 4.41
N ALA A 68 -10.41 -11.91 4.59
CA ALA A 68 -11.59 -11.14 4.99
C ALA A 68 -11.46 -10.48 6.37
N ASP A 69 -10.71 -11.10 7.29
CA ASP A 69 -10.46 -10.57 8.64
C ASP A 69 -9.17 -9.74 8.74
N MET A 70 -8.47 -9.55 7.62
CA MET A 70 -7.22 -8.80 7.55
C MET A 70 -7.46 -7.38 7.01
N PRO A 71 -6.54 -6.44 7.26
CA PRO A 71 -6.61 -5.12 6.62
C PRO A 71 -6.65 -5.25 5.09
N LEU A 72 -7.56 -4.52 4.45
CA LEU A 72 -7.70 -4.52 3.00
C LEU A 72 -6.52 -3.83 2.32
N LEU A 73 -6.16 -4.27 1.12
CA LEU A 73 -5.07 -3.66 0.35
C LEU A 73 -5.38 -2.20 -0.05
N SER A 74 -6.65 -1.79 -0.07
CA SER A 74 -7.05 -0.39 -0.22
C SER A 74 -6.49 0.54 0.85
N ASN A 75 -6.16 0.03 2.04
CA ASN A 75 -5.48 0.83 3.06
C ASN A 75 -4.13 1.32 2.56
N LEU A 76 -3.35 0.47 1.88
CA LEU A 76 -2.06 0.85 1.32
C LEU A 76 -2.21 1.96 0.26
N ILE A 77 -3.27 1.95 -0.54
CA ILE A 77 -3.51 3.01 -1.54
C ILE A 77 -3.78 4.37 -0.86
N ILE A 78 -4.49 4.37 0.27
CA ILE A 78 -4.70 5.57 1.09
C ILE A 78 -3.37 6.05 1.69
N GLU A 79 -2.55 5.13 2.21
CA GLU A 79 -1.22 5.46 2.74
C GLU A 79 -0.32 6.09 1.67
N LEU A 80 -0.31 5.53 0.47
CA LEU A 80 0.45 6.04 -0.67
C LEU A 80 -0.08 7.40 -1.13
N THR A 81 -1.39 7.64 -1.03
CA THR A 81 -1.99 8.95 -1.30
C THR A 81 -1.46 10.00 -0.32
N ILE A 82 -1.44 9.68 0.98
CA ILE A 82 -0.89 10.54 2.03
C ILE A 82 0.61 10.76 1.81
N ALA A 83 1.36 9.71 1.49
CA ALA A 83 2.80 9.78 1.25
C ALA A 83 3.13 10.66 0.03
N THR A 84 2.33 10.56 -1.05
CA THR A 84 2.46 11.43 -2.24
C THR A 84 2.24 12.90 -1.87
N ALA A 85 1.21 13.21 -1.08
CA ALA A 85 0.94 14.56 -0.60
C ALA A 85 2.03 15.07 0.35
N SER A 86 2.67 14.17 1.09
CA SER A 86 3.69 14.47 2.09
C SER A 86 5.06 14.75 1.49
N SER A 87 5.41 14.08 0.38
CA SER A 87 6.69 14.27 -0.27
C SER A 87 6.69 13.79 -1.73
N SER A 88 6.59 14.73 -2.67
CA SER A 88 6.80 14.47 -4.09
C SER A 88 8.24 14.03 -4.43
N GLU A 89 9.16 14.24 -3.48
CA GLU A 89 10.54 13.79 -3.55
C GLU A 89 10.66 12.27 -3.42
N TRP A 90 9.78 11.63 -2.65
CA TRP A 90 9.72 10.17 -2.52
C TRP A 90 8.83 9.54 -3.57
N ILE A 91 7.59 10.03 -3.69
CA ILE A 91 6.58 9.55 -4.62
C ILE A 91 6.16 10.72 -5.51
N GLU A 92 6.55 10.68 -6.77
CA GLU A 92 6.23 11.75 -7.71
C GLU A 92 4.75 11.77 -8.08
N ARG A 93 4.16 10.58 -8.20
CA ARG A 93 2.78 10.41 -8.66
C ARG A 93 2.20 9.10 -8.17
N LEU A 94 0.92 9.13 -7.82
CA LEU A 94 0.07 7.97 -7.61
C LEU A 94 -1.12 8.06 -8.58
N GLU A 95 -1.34 7.01 -9.35
CA GLU A 95 -2.50 6.83 -10.21
C GLU A 95 -3.17 5.50 -9.83
N ALA A 96 -4.48 5.47 -9.68
CA ALA A 96 -5.20 4.24 -9.36
C ALA A 96 -6.51 4.16 -10.14
N ASP A 97 -6.80 2.97 -10.65
CA ASP A 97 -8.07 2.61 -11.26
C ASP A 97 -8.72 1.43 -10.53
N PHE A 98 -9.74 0.83 -11.15
CA PHE A 98 -10.49 -0.27 -10.55
C PHE A 98 -9.62 -1.44 -10.09
N ARG A 99 -8.54 -1.81 -10.80
CA ARG A 99 -7.66 -2.96 -10.49
C ARG A 99 -6.27 -2.56 -10.06
N THR A 100 -5.74 -1.51 -10.66
CA THR A 100 -4.31 -1.25 -10.63
C THR A 100 -4.04 0.06 -9.91
N ALA A 101 -2.97 0.07 -9.11
CA ALA A 101 -2.38 1.29 -8.60
C ALA A 101 -0.93 1.39 -9.07
N ILE A 102 -0.57 2.53 -9.65
CA ILE A 102 0.75 2.82 -10.20
C ILE A 102 1.38 3.94 -9.38
N VAL A 103 2.52 3.63 -8.78
CA VAL A 103 3.33 4.57 -8.00
C VAL A 103 4.58 4.93 -8.80
N THR A 104 4.75 6.20 -9.13
CA THR A 104 5.93 6.71 -9.85
C THR A 104 6.96 7.23 -8.86
N ARG A 105 8.21 6.79 -9.05
CA ARG A 105 9.32 7.08 -8.16
C ARG A 105 9.79 8.52 -8.23
N GLY A 106 9.91 9.18 -7.08
CA GLY A 106 10.51 10.51 -6.92
C GLY A 106 12.05 10.50 -6.94
N LYS A 107 12.68 11.64 -6.65
CA LYS A 107 14.15 11.81 -6.75
C LYS A 107 14.94 11.53 -5.46
N MET A 108 14.30 11.49 -4.29
CA MET A 108 14.95 11.23 -3.01
C MET A 108 15.53 9.82 -2.98
N LYS A 109 16.67 9.59 -2.33
CA LYS A 109 17.31 8.27 -2.18
C LYS A 109 17.35 7.85 -0.71
N GLY A 110 17.46 6.54 -0.47
CA GLY A 110 17.60 5.97 0.86
C GLY A 110 16.47 4.99 1.21
N PRO A 111 16.45 4.48 2.44
CA PRO A 111 15.36 3.63 2.91
C PRO A 111 14.06 4.43 3.00
N LEU A 112 12.95 3.80 2.61
CA LEU A 112 11.61 4.36 2.71
C LEU A 112 10.86 3.71 3.87
N SER A 113 10.18 4.54 4.66
CA SER A 113 9.17 4.12 5.63
C SER A 113 7.91 4.93 5.36
N LEU A 114 6.77 4.24 5.16
CA LEU A 114 5.50 4.94 4.97
C LEU A 114 5.04 5.64 6.25
N ASP A 115 5.34 5.08 7.42
CA ASP A 115 5.01 5.69 8.72
C ASP A 115 5.72 7.04 8.93
N ALA A 116 6.97 7.15 8.46
CA ALA A 116 7.72 8.40 8.50
C ALA A 116 7.10 9.50 7.61
N LEU A 117 6.34 9.12 6.59
CA LEU A 117 5.69 10.05 5.67
C LEU A 117 4.32 10.52 6.14
N TRP A 118 3.64 9.81 7.04
CA TRP A 118 2.27 10.18 7.46
C TRP A 118 2.18 11.48 8.26
N ASN A 119 3.24 11.85 8.99
CA ASN A 119 3.19 12.91 10.01
C ASN A 119 4.22 14.02 9.80
N VAL A 120 4.56 14.32 8.54
CA VAL A 120 5.54 15.35 8.22
C VAL A 120 5.11 16.74 8.67
N ARG A 121 3.82 17.12 8.63
CA ARG A 121 3.31 18.45 9.04
C ARG A 121 4.18 19.63 8.55
N GLY A 122 4.68 19.54 7.33
CA GLY A 122 5.58 20.54 6.72
C GLY A 122 7.06 20.44 7.13
N ARG A 123 7.45 19.40 7.87
CA ARG A 123 8.84 19.07 8.24
C ARG A 123 9.39 18.01 7.29
N SER A 124 10.71 17.95 7.15
CA SER A 124 11.35 16.84 6.42
C SER A 124 11.05 15.51 7.14
N PRO A 125 10.77 14.41 6.41
CA PRO A 125 10.59 13.10 7.01
C PRO A 125 11.82 12.72 7.84
N SER A 126 11.65 12.40 9.12
CA SER A 126 12.71 11.75 9.89
C SER A 126 12.84 10.30 9.41
N LEU A 127 14.07 9.80 9.27
CA LEU A 127 14.29 8.36 9.04
C LEU A 127 14.02 7.53 10.30
N GLU A 128 13.89 8.20 11.46
CA GLU A 128 13.41 7.59 12.69
C GLU A 128 11.92 7.29 12.57
N PRO A 129 11.48 6.06 12.92
CA PRO A 129 10.08 5.69 12.87
C PRO A 129 9.28 6.67 13.75
N ALA A 130 8.14 7.12 13.24
CA ALA A 130 7.21 7.87 14.07
C ALA A 130 6.87 7.03 15.31
N PRO A 131 6.84 7.61 16.53
CA PRO A 131 6.35 6.86 17.69
C PRO A 131 4.99 6.30 17.33
N MET A 132 4.77 5.00 17.57
CA MET A 132 3.46 4.37 17.34
C MET A 132 2.42 5.20 18.08
N ILE A 133 1.61 5.93 17.33
CA ILE A 133 0.37 6.47 17.85
C ILE A 133 -0.50 5.22 18.00
N GLU A 134 -0.93 4.92 19.22
CA GLU A 134 -1.93 3.87 19.45
C GLU A 134 -3.03 4.03 18.40
N ALA A 135 -3.22 3.00 17.58
CA ALA A 135 -4.27 3.02 16.59
C ALA A 135 -5.57 3.33 17.35
N PRO A 136 -6.34 4.34 16.93
CA PRO A 136 -7.64 4.57 17.55
C PRO A 136 -8.40 3.25 17.51
N ALA A 137 -9.09 2.93 18.62
CA ALA A 137 -9.90 1.72 18.70
C ALA A 137 -10.68 1.55 17.39
N PRO A 138 -10.67 0.34 16.79
CA PRO A 138 -11.28 0.14 15.49
C PRO A 138 -12.71 0.69 15.55
N PRO A 139 -13.14 1.49 14.56
CA PRO A 139 -14.50 2.00 14.56
C PRO A 139 -15.45 0.79 14.70
N PRO A 140 -16.54 0.90 15.48
CA PRO A 140 -17.49 -0.19 15.64
C PRO A 140 -17.82 -0.78 14.27
N SER A 141 -17.74 -2.10 14.16
CA SER A 141 -17.76 -2.85 12.90
C SER A 141 -18.70 -2.23 11.86
N PHE A 142 -18.24 -2.12 10.62
CA PHE A 142 -18.98 -1.56 9.49
C PHE A 142 -20.39 -2.16 9.30
N ARG A 143 -20.62 -3.37 9.84
CA ARG A 143 -21.94 -4.02 9.95
C ARG A 143 -23.04 -3.16 10.61
N ALA A 144 -22.70 -2.17 11.43
CA ALA A 144 -23.70 -1.29 12.05
C ALA A 144 -24.22 -0.17 11.13
N ARG A 145 -23.52 0.18 10.04
CA ARG A 145 -23.87 1.33 9.18
C ARG A 145 -24.59 0.98 7.87
N LEU A 146 -24.55 -0.27 7.43
CA LEU A 146 -25.18 -0.68 6.17
C LEU A 146 -26.70 -0.91 6.24
N ALA A 147 -27.29 -1.00 7.43
CA ALA A 147 -28.74 -1.15 7.58
C ALA A 147 -29.55 0.08 7.08
N ALA A 148 -28.90 1.21 6.78
CA ALA A 148 -29.56 2.46 6.39
C ALA A 148 -29.36 2.88 4.92
N VAL A 149 -28.51 2.21 4.13
CA VAL A 149 -28.13 2.69 2.77
C VAL A 149 -28.74 1.86 1.63
N PHE A 150 -29.28 0.68 1.91
CA PHE A 150 -30.01 -0.13 0.92
C PHE A 150 -31.38 -0.55 1.44
N LEU A 151 -32.32 0.39 1.51
CA LEU A 151 -33.74 0.03 1.39
C LEU A 151 -34.13 0.25 -0.07
N PRO A 152 -34.65 -0.77 -0.79
CA PRO A 152 -35.19 -0.54 -2.12
C PRO A 152 -36.38 0.42 -2.05
N PRO A 153 -36.66 1.20 -3.13
CA PRO A 153 -37.79 2.11 -3.14
C PRO A 153 -39.08 1.34 -2.88
N LYS A 154 -39.90 1.85 -1.96
CA LYS A 154 -41.25 1.31 -1.70
C LYS A 154 -42.08 1.44 -2.98
N THR A 155 -42.54 0.31 -3.51
CA THR A 155 -43.63 0.24 -4.49
C THR A 155 -44.95 0.64 -3.86
#